data_AF-A0A949YMB4-F1
#
_entry.id   AF-A0A949YMB4-F1
#
_cell.length_a   1.000
_cell.length_b   1.000
_cell.length_c   1.000
_cell.angle_alpha   90.00
_cell.angle_beta   90.00
_cell.angle_gamma   90.00
#
_symmetry.space_group_name_H-M   'P 1'
#
loop_
_entity.id
_entity.type
_entity.pdbx_description
1 polymer ?
#
loop_
_entity_poly.entity_id
_entity_poly.type
_entity_poly.pdbx_seq_one_letter_code
_entity_poly.pdbx_strand_id
1 'polypeptide(L)'
;STVLPKSQWTVPLTSFSGTSPAYTNPYNGSNQYNFAPKHEGALFFTATNGGNDPSTSNPLVPHYAPLQQLQTDLANNTVARYNWITPDQYNDMHSALNTNFTYKGVTYAAGTDQEAVALGDNFLSKIIPQIMASQAYKNNGVIVIWGDESEGTNQNDFSHTLPEIVISPLAKGNAYDSTLDYTHSSDLKTWEELFGVYAPGGGFLGDANTPGTNDLSDLFVPGAIPEPSSIIMMSMGLAIGGLYGLMRLVRRKAA
;
A
#
# COMPACT_ATOMS: atom_id res chain seq x y z
N SER A 1 4.99 21.28 3.92
CA SER A 1 4.87 21.53 5.38
C SER A 1 6.08 20.93 6.08
N THR A 2 6.42 21.44 7.26
CA THR A 2 7.52 20.91 8.08
C THR A 2 7.02 19.67 8.83
N VAL A 3 7.75 18.55 8.74
CA VAL A 3 7.45 17.35 9.52
C VAL A 3 7.63 17.66 11.00
N LEU A 4 6.67 17.29 11.84
CA LEU A 4 6.84 17.41 13.29
C LEU A 4 8.00 16.52 13.77
N PRO A 5 8.71 16.88 14.86
CA PRO A 5 9.70 15.99 15.45
C PRO A 5 9.09 14.63 15.80
N LYS A 6 9.85 13.55 15.63
CA LYS A 6 9.40 12.17 15.93
C LYS A 6 8.80 12.01 17.33
N SER A 7 9.28 12.78 18.31
CA SER A 7 8.77 12.80 19.68
C SER A 7 7.34 13.33 19.82
N GLN A 8 6.76 13.90 18.76
CA GLN A 8 5.40 14.42 18.70
C GLN A 8 4.48 13.60 17.80
N TRP A 9 4.99 12.51 17.21
CA TRP A 9 4.16 11.62 16.40
C TRP A 9 3.26 10.78 17.30
N THR A 10 2.09 10.43 16.78
CA THR A 10 1.08 9.61 17.44
C THR A 10 0.56 8.58 16.46
N VAL A 11 0.00 7.48 16.97
CA VAL A 11 -0.81 6.58 16.14
C VAL A 11 -2.15 7.28 15.85
N PRO A 12 -2.58 7.38 14.58
CA PRO A 12 -3.75 8.19 14.20
C PRO A 12 -5.07 7.46 14.47
N LEU A 13 -5.40 7.25 15.74
CA LEU A 13 -6.53 6.41 16.18
C LEU A 13 -7.91 7.05 16.01
N THR A 14 -7.98 8.36 15.77
CA THR A 14 -9.24 9.13 15.74
C THR A 14 -9.37 9.94 14.46
N SER A 15 -10.57 9.97 13.88
CA SER A 15 -10.87 10.85 12.76
C SER A 15 -10.68 12.31 13.13
N PHE A 16 -10.23 13.10 12.17
CA PHE A 16 -10.20 14.55 12.28
C PHE A 16 -10.41 15.18 10.91
N SER A 17 -11.20 16.24 10.86
CA SER A 17 -11.47 16.98 9.62
C SER A 17 -11.75 18.44 9.92
N GLY A 18 -11.60 19.30 8.92
CA GLY A 18 -11.94 20.70 9.04
C GLY A 18 -11.22 21.61 8.05
N THR A 19 -11.23 22.90 8.38
CA THR A 19 -10.53 23.94 7.63
C THR A 19 -9.76 24.82 8.62
N SER A 20 -8.50 25.12 8.33
CA SER A 20 -7.68 25.98 9.18
C SER A 20 -6.82 26.93 8.34
N PRO A 21 -6.87 28.25 8.55
CA PRO A 21 -5.97 29.19 7.89
C PRO A 21 -4.47 28.98 8.19
N ALA A 22 -4.16 28.25 9.27
CA ALA A 22 -2.79 27.90 9.65
C ALA A 22 -2.29 26.62 8.97
N TYR A 23 -3.13 25.95 8.19
CA TYR A 23 -2.81 24.74 7.45
C TYR A 23 -2.99 24.98 5.95
N THR A 24 -2.03 24.50 5.16
CA THR A 24 -2.16 24.42 3.71
C THR A 24 -1.81 23.00 3.32
N ASN A 25 -2.76 22.31 2.69
CA ASN A 25 -2.58 20.97 2.16
C ASN A 25 -1.50 21.04 1.07
N PRO A 26 -0.34 20.36 1.25
CA PRO A 26 0.80 20.53 0.36
C PRO A 26 0.56 19.97 -1.06
N TYR A 27 -0.53 19.21 -1.26
CA TYR A 27 -0.81 18.55 -2.52
C TYR A 27 -1.85 19.28 -3.35
N ASN A 28 -2.86 19.90 -2.71
CA ASN A 28 -3.93 20.62 -3.42
C ASN A 28 -4.01 22.14 -3.10
N GLY A 29 -3.23 22.63 -2.13
CA GLY A 29 -3.15 24.05 -1.77
C GLY A 29 -4.34 24.60 -0.99
N SER A 30 -5.35 23.78 -0.70
CA SER A 30 -6.49 24.17 0.14
C SER A 30 -6.11 24.26 1.61
N ASN A 31 -6.96 24.89 2.40
CA ASN A 31 -6.86 24.90 3.86
C ASN A 31 -7.66 23.76 4.52
N GLN A 32 -8.13 22.80 3.72
CA GLN A 32 -8.96 21.68 4.17
C GLN A 32 -8.12 20.43 4.44
N TYR A 33 -8.47 19.72 5.51
CA TYR A 33 -7.86 18.45 5.89
C TYR A 33 -8.95 17.48 6.33
N ASN A 34 -8.75 16.20 6.05
CA ASN A 34 -9.68 15.15 6.43
C ASN A 34 -8.97 13.80 6.51
N PHE A 35 -9.06 13.16 7.66
CA PHE A 35 -8.51 11.84 7.92
C PHE A 35 -9.54 11.01 8.68
N ALA A 36 -9.67 9.75 8.29
CA ALA A 36 -10.55 8.78 8.94
C ALA A 36 -9.84 7.43 9.12
N PRO A 37 -9.71 6.91 10.36
CA PRO A 37 -9.08 5.62 10.65
C PRO A 37 -9.67 4.43 9.90
N LYS A 38 -10.92 4.53 9.42
CA LYS A 38 -11.57 3.45 8.67
C LYS A 38 -10.85 3.06 7.38
N HIS A 39 -10.04 3.97 6.80
CA HIS A 39 -9.26 3.72 5.59
C HIS A 39 -7.82 3.22 5.89
N GLU A 40 -7.55 2.82 7.13
CA GLU A 40 -6.24 2.28 7.55
C GLU A 40 -6.46 1.01 8.38
N GLY A 41 -6.46 -0.14 7.71
CA GLY A 41 -6.79 -1.44 8.31
C GLY A 41 -5.91 -1.80 9.51
N ALA A 42 -4.64 -1.37 9.52
CA ALA A 42 -3.72 -1.62 10.63
C ALA A 42 -4.17 -0.96 11.95
N LEU A 43 -5.05 0.03 11.93
CA LEU A 43 -5.53 0.68 13.16
C LEU A 43 -6.57 -0.15 13.92
N PHE A 44 -7.12 -1.22 13.32
CA PHE A 44 -8.19 -2.01 13.94
C PHE A 44 -7.71 -3.12 14.87
N PHE A 45 -6.40 -3.42 14.88
CA PHE A 45 -5.85 -4.48 15.71
C PHE A 45 -4.92 -3.92 16.78
N THR A 46 -5.08 -4.42 18.01
CA THR A 46 -4.25 -4.00 19.15
C THR A 46 -2.77 -4.27 18.92
N ALA A 47 -2.45 -5.32 18.16
CA ALA A 47 -1.09 -5.72 17.79
C ALA A 47 -0.38 -4.68 16.90
N THR A 48 -1.14 -3.92 16.12
CA THR A 48 -0.61 -2.98 15.12
C THR A 48 -0.83 -1.52 15.51
N ASN A 49 -1.78 -1.22 16.40
CA ASN A 49 -2.09 0.13 16.83
C ASN A 49 -1.58 0.49 18.24
N GLY A 50 -0.98 -0.45 18.97
CA GLY A 50 -0.45 -0.22 20.32
C GLY A 50 -1.49 -0.17 21.42
N GLY A 51 -2.59 -0.92 21.27
CA GLY A 51 -3.64 -1.03 22.28
C GLY A 51 -4.49 0.22 22.42
N ASN A 52 -4.70 0.97 21.33
CA ASN A 52 -5.43 2.24 21.30
C ASN A 52 -4.84 3.34 22.22
N ASP A 53 -3.54 3.34 22.50
CA ASP A 53 -2.88 4.42 23.25
C ASP A 53 -2.71 5.66 22.33
N PRO A 54 -3.37 6.79 22.59
CA PRO A 54 -3.24 8.00 21.75
C PRO A 54 -1.97 8.81 22.08
N SER A 55 -1.21 8.44 23.10
CA SER A 55 -0.04 9.20 23.54
C SER A 55 1.16 9.02 22.62
N THR A 56 2.11 9.94 22.69
CA THR A 56 3.42 9.82 22.04
C THR A 56 4.29 8.70 22.62
N SER A 57 3.83 8.04 23.70
CA SER A 57 4.52 6.88 24.30
C SER A 57 4.07 5.55 23.70
N ASN A 58 3.06 5.56 22.82
CA ASN A 58 2.59 4.36 22.16
C ASN A 58 3.76 3.70 21.39
N PRO A 59 4.05 2.41 21.64
CA PRO A 59 5.22 1.75 21.06
C PRO A 59 5.15 1.59 19.53
N LEU A 60 3.97 1.75 18.92
CA LEU A 60 3.75 1.62 17.48
C LEU A 60 3.91 2.96 16.74
N VAL A 61 4.11 4.08 17.43
CA VAL A 61 4.36 5.40 16.83
C VAL A 61 5.41 5.38 15.70
N PRO A 62 6.54 4.66 15.81
CA PRO A 62 7.53 4.61 14.74
C PRO A 62 7.02 4.01 13.41
N HIS A 63 5.88 3.32 13.41
CA HIS A 63 5.26 2.72 12.23
C HIS A 63 4.22 3.64 11.54
N TYR A 64 3.86 4.77 12.15
CA TYR A 64 2.89 5.73 11.64
C TYR A 64 3.54 7.09 11.38
N ALA A 65 4.53 7.11 10.50
CA ALA A 65 5.19 8.35 10.10
C ALA A 65 4.20 9.25 9.32
N PRO A 66 4.11 10.57 9.63
CA PRO A 66 3.36 11.50 8.79
C PRO A 66 3.87 11.48 7.36
N LEU A 67 2.99 11.57 6.36
CA LEU A 67 3.35 11.43 4.95
C LEU A 67 4.52 12.35 4.51
N GLN A 68 4.65 13.52 5.11
CA GLN A 68 5.74 14.45 4.78
C GLN A 68 7.14 13.90 5.14
N GLN A 69 7.22 12.92 6.04
CA GLN A 69 8.46 12.20 6.33
C GLN A 69 8.94 11.37 5.13
N LEU A 70 8.03 10.90 4.26
CA LEU A 70 8.34 10.02 3.14
C LEU A 70 9.49 10.57 2.28
N GLN A 71 9.46 11.86 1.94
CA GLN A 71 10.51 12.49 1.13
C GLN A 71 11.88 12.42 1.81
N THR A 72 11.93 12.63 3.12
CA THR A 72 13.17 12.56 3.91
C THR A 72 13.70 11.14 3.92
N ASP A 73 12.82 10.15 4.11
CA ASP A 73 13.20 8.75 4.18
C ASP A 73 13.65 8.20 2.81
N LEU A 74 13.00 8.60 1.72
CA LEU A 74 13.42 8.27 0.36
C LEU A 74 14.78 8.89 0.01
N ALA A 75 15.02 10.15 0.40
CA ALA A 75 16.27 10.85 0.11
C ALA A 75 17.46 10.28 0.90
N ASN A 76 17.22 9.82 2.13
CA ASN A 76 18.24 9.28 3.02
C ASN A 76 18.40 7.76 2.92
N ASN A 77 17.64 7.09 2.06
CA ASN A 77 17.59 5.62 1.95
C ASN A 77 17.21 4.93 3.27
N THR A 78 16.31 5.55 4.04
CA THR A 78 15.78 5.04 5.32
C THR A 78 14.31 4.67 5.24
N VAL A 79 13.70 4.75 4.05
CA VAL A 79 12.31 4.29 3.81
C VAL A 79 12.16 2.81 4.15
N ALA A 80 11.01 2.43 4.69
CA ALA A 80 10.76 1.04 5.08
C ALA A 80 10.66 0.13 3.84
N ARG A 81 10.79 -1.19 4.05
CA ARG A 81 10.64 -2.19 2.98
C ARG A 81 9.20 -2.33 2.47
N TYR A 82 8.23 -2.01 3.32
CA TYR A 82 6.80 -1.98 3.02
C TYR A 82 6.26 -0.67 3.59
N ASN A 83 5.55 0.11 2.78
CA ASN A 83 4.97 1.38 3.18
C ASN A 83 3.54 1.40 2.66
N TRP A 84 2.60 1.64 3.57
CA TRP A 84 1.20 1.90 3.23
C TRP A 84 0.98 3.42 3.26
N ILE A 85 0.39 3.96 2.20
CA ILE A 85 0.11 5.40 2.10
C ILE A 85 -1.40 5.55 1.91
N THR A 86 -2.10 5.90 2.98
CA THR A 86 -3.47 6.42 2.92
C THR A 86 -3.38 7.95 2.87
N PRO A 87 -3.72 8.61 1.75
CA PRO A 87 -3.69 10.06 1.66
C PRO A 87 -4.75 10.71 2.57
N ASP A 88 -4.64 12.03 2.74
CA ASP A 88 -5.77 12.84 3.22
C ASP A 88 -6.98 12.66 2.28
N GLN A 89 -8.21 12.67 2.79
CA GLN A 89 -9.39 12.39 1.97
C GLN A 89 -9.66 13.41 0.86
N TYR A 90 -9.01 14.59 0.89
CA TYR A 90 -9.01 15.53 -0.23
C TYR A 90 -7.91 15.24 -1.27
N ASN A 91 -7.21 14.11 -1.15
CA ASN A 91 -6.12 13.66 -2.00
C ASN A 91 -6.23 12.17 -2.39
N ASP A 92 -7.21 11.42 -1.87
CA ASP A 92 -7.42 9.99 -2.12
C ASP A 92 -8.58 9.70 -3.09
N MET A 93 -9.12 10.74 -3.73
CA MET A 93 -10.29 10.70 -4.63
C MET A 93 -11.66 10.54 -3.94
N HIS A 94 -11.74 10.54 -2.61
CA HIS A 94 -13.01 10.43 -1.87
C HIS A 94 -13.71 11.79 -1.68
N SER A 95 -13.00 12.83 -1.26
CA SER A 95 -13.60 14.13 -0.92
C SER A 95 -13.26 15.24 -1.92
N ALA A 96 -14.28 15.94 -2.38
CA ALA A 96 -14.15 17.17 -3.16
C ALA A 96 -13.93 18.41 -2.26
N LEU A 97 -13.34 19.47 -2.81
CA LEU A 97 -13.11 20.72 -2.06
C LEU A 97 -14.38 21.58 -2.05
N ASN A 98 -14.41 22.60 -1.19
CA ASN A 98 -15.46 23.62 -1.20
C ASN A 98 -15.16 24.79 -2.16
N THR A 99 -14.07 24.70 -2.92
CA THR A 99 -13.62 25.68 -3.92
C THR A 99 -13.15 24.97 -5.17
N ASN A 100 -13.40 25.55 -6.34
CA ASN A 100 -12.97 24.99 -7.61
C ASN A 100 -11.46 24.70 -7.64
N PHE A 101 -11.11 23.52 -8.16
CA PHE A 101 -9.73 23.12 -8.36
C PHE A 101 -9.32 23.20 -9.84
N THR A 102 -8.17 23.80 -10.14
CA THR A 102 -7.63 23.82 -11.52
C THR A 102 -6.42 22.92 -11.63
N TYR A 103 -6.50 21.94 -12.52
CA TYR A 103 -5.44 20.96 -12.74
C TYR A 103 -5.30 20.66 -14.23
N LYS A 104 -4.06 20.64 -14.73
CA LYS A 104 -3.71 20.40 -16.13
C LYS A 104 -4.50 21.25 -17.15
N GLY A 105 -4.83 22.49 -16.78
CA GLY A 105 -5.55 23.43 -17.63
C GLY A 105 -7.07 23.28 -17.63
N VAL A 106 -7.61 22.38 -16.81
CA VAL A 106 -9.06 22.18 -16.61
C VAL A 106 -9.43 22.68 -15.22
N THR A 107 -10.49 23.49 -15.13
CA THR A 107 -11.09 23.90 -13.86
C THR A 107 -12.28 22.98 -13.56
N TYR A 108 -12.15 22.20 -12.50
CA TYR A 108 -13.19 21.34 -11.96
C TYR A 108 -14.03 22.14 -10.97
N ALA A 109 -15.34 21.93 -11.01
CA ALA A 109 -16.26 22.63 -10.11
C ALA A 109 -16.17 22.04 -8.70
N ALA A 110 -16.23 22.91 -7.69
CA ALA A 110 -16.25 22.54 -6.29
C ALA A 110 -17.34 21.50 -6.00
N GLY A 111 -17.01 20.50 -5.18
CA GLY A 111 -17.99 19.53 -4.67
C GLY A 111 -18.41 18.47 -5.67
N THR A 112 -17.61 18.21 -6.72
CA THR A 112 -17.90 17.21 -7.76
C THR A 112 -16.95 16.02 -7.69
N ASP A 113 -17.42 14.84 -8.11
CA ASP A 113 -16.58 13.63 -8.17
C ASP A 113 -15.39 13.82 -9.12
N GLN A 114 -15.59 14.54 -10.24
CA GLN A 114 -14.51 14.86 -11.17
C GLN A 114 -13.44 15.73 -10.52
N GLU A 115 -13.80 16.61 -9.60
CA GLU A 115 -12.84 17.36 -8.79
C GLU A 115 -12.08 16.44 -7.83
N ALA A 116 -12.77 15.53 -7.13
CA ALA A 116 -12.14 14.57 -6.23
C ALA A 116 -11.11 13.68 -6.97
N VAL A 117 -11.48 13.15 -8.14
CA VAL A 117 -10.57 12.39 -9.00
C VAL A 117 -9.38 13.25 -9.46
N ALA A 118 -9.61 14.50 -9.88
CA ALA A 118 -8.54 15.41 -10.28
C ALA A 118 -7.58 15.74 -9.13
N LEU A 119 -8.07 15.84 -7.90
CA LEU A 119 -7.26 16.06 -6.70
C LEU A 119 -6.35 14.85 -6.41
N GLY A 120 -6.89 13.63 -6.51
CA GLY A 120 -6.12 12.41 -6.34
C GLY A 120 -5.08 12.20 -7.45
N ASP A 121 -5.41 12.44 -8.71
CA ASP A 121 -4.41 12.39 -9.79
C ASP A 121 -3.32 13.46 -9.58
N ASN A 122 -3.70 14.66 -9.15
CA ASN A 122 -2.75 15.71 -8.80
C ASN A 122 -1.86 15.33 -7.60
N PHE A 123 -2.34 14.55 -6.63
CA PHE A 123 -1.54 13.98 -5.55
C PHE A 123 -0.54 12.94 -6.08
N LEU A 124 -1.02 11.95 -6.85
CA LEU A 124 -0.20 10.90 -7.45
C LEU A 124 0.89 11.48 -8.36
N SER A 125 0.58 12.52 -9.14
CA SER A 125 1.53 13.20 -10.02
C SER A 125 2.73 13.81 -9.29
N LYS A 126 2.64 14.01 -7.96
CA LYS A 126 3.74 14.50 -7.11
C LYS A 126 4.45 13.36 -6.38
N ILE A 127 3.69 12.44 -5.78
CA ILE A 127 4.24 11.36 -4.96
C ILE A 127 4.94 10.29 -5.79
N ILE A 128 4.32 9.85 -6.89
CA ILE A 128 4.85 8.74 -7.69
C ILE A 128 6.25 9.08 -8.25
N PRO A 129 6.50 10.26 -8.87
CA PRO A 129 7.85 10.60 -9.32
C PRO A 129 8.88 10.68 -8.20
N GLN A 130 8.49 11.11 -7.00
CA GLN A 130 9.39 11.15 -5.84
C GLN A 130 9.82 9.73 -5.43
N ILE A 131 8.88 8.78 -5.36
CA ILE A 131 9.19 7.38 -5.06
C ILE A 131 10.06 6.79 -6.18
N MET A 132 9.70 7.01 -7.46
CA MET A 132 10.46 6.51 -8.61
C MET A 132 11.90 7.03 -8.67
N ALA A 133 12.16 8.24 -8.16
CA ALA A 133 13.50 8.82 -8.10
C ALA A 133 14.39 8.17 -7.03
N SER A 134 13.81 7.48 -6.03
CA SER A 134 14.54 6.92 -4.89
C SER A 134 15.39 5.69 -5.24
N GLN A 135 16.36 5.38 -4.38
CA GLN A 135 17.12 4.13 -4.49
C GLN A 135 16.23 2.90 -4.26
N ALA A 136 15.23 3.00 -3.38
CA ALA A 136 14.32 1.91 -3.06
C ALA A 136 13.55 1.44 -4.31
N TYR A 137 13.02 2.38 -5.11
CA TYR A 137 12.35 2.05 -6.36
C TYR A 137 13.33 1.52 -7.42
N LYS A 138 14.46 2.19 -7.60
CA LYS A 138 15.48 1.79 -8.60
C LYS A 138 16.08 0.41 -8.32
N ASN A 139 16.07 -0.03 -7.07
CA ASN A 139 16.47 -1.36 -6.65
C ASN A 139 15.30 -2.36 -6.75
N ASN A 140 14.67 -2.44 -7.92
CA ASN A 140 13.55 -3.35 -8.21
C ASN A 140 12.33 -3.16 -7.28
N GLY A 141 12.07 -1.93 -6.84
CA GLY A 141 10.89 -1.64 -6.03
C GLY A 141 9.59 -1.70 -6.83
N VAL A 142 8.47 -1.78 -6.12
CA VAL A 142 7.12 -1.76 -6.67
C VAL A 142 6.32 -0.65 -6.01
N ILE A 143 5.48 0.00 -6.80
CA ILE A 143 4.39 0.86 -6.33
C ILE A 143 3.11 0.21 -6.83
N VAL A 144 2.16 0.01 -5.92
CA VAL A 144 0.80 -0.42 -6.24
C VAL A 144 -0.14 0.73 -5.93
N ILE A 145 -0.97 1.10 -6.90
CA ILE A 145 -2.02 2.10 -6.73
C ILE A 145 -3.34 1.38 -6.93
N TRP A 146 -4.21 1.45 -5.93
CA TRP A 146 -5.49 0.79 -5.95
C TRP A 146 -6.58 1.60 -5.24
N GLY A 147 -7.85 1.28 -5.49
CA GLY A 147 -9.00 1.84 -4.74
C GLY A 147 -9.49 0.85 -3.68
N ASP A 148 -9.91 1.33 -2.51
CA ASP A 148 -10.42 0.47 -1.43
C ASP A 148 -11.88 0.05 -1.64
N GLU A 149 -12.72 0.95 -2.17
CA GLU A 149 -14.14 0.72 -2.40
C GLU A 149 -14.70 1.48 -3.63
N SER A 150 -15.87 1.06 -4.10
CA SER A 150 -16.70 1.85 -5.02
C SER A 150 -17.78 2.61 -4.25
N GLU A 151 -18.05 3.85 -4.66
CA GLU A 151 -19.05 4.70 -4.00
C GLU A 151 -20.48 4.24 -4.30
N GLY A 152 -21.30 4.18 -3.24
CA GLY A 152 -22.76 3.96 -3.35
C GLY A 152 -23.23 2.57 -3.81
N THR A 153 -22.35 1.58 -3.92
CA THR A 153 -22.70 0.21 -4.30
C THR A 153 -22.92 -0.71 -3.09
N ASN A 154 -23.54 -1.87 -3.31
CA ASN A 154 -23.69 -2.88 -2.27
C ASN A 154 -22.32 -3.54 -1.97
N GLN A 155 -22.20 -4.10 -0.76
CA GLN A 155 -21.06 -4.94 -0.41
C GLN A 155 -20.96 -6.14 -1.37
N ASN A 156 -19.74 -6.47 -1.82
CA ASN A 156 -19.44 -7.58 -2.75
C ASN A 156 -20.10 -7.44 -4.13
N ASP A 157 -20.17 -6.23 -4.67
CA ASP A 157 -20.61 -6.00 -6.04
C ASP A 157 -19.49 -6.27 -7.05
N PHE A 158 -19.45 -7.49 -7.58
CA PHE A 158 -18.47 -7.91 -8.60
C PHE A 158 -18.79 -7.39 -10.02
N SER A 159 -19.84 -6.58 -10.20
CA SER A 159 -20.13 -5.95 -11.50
C SER A 159 -19.44 -4.60 -11.70
N HIS A 160 -18.79 -4.09 -10.64
CA HIS A 160 -17.96 -2.90 -10.68
C HIS A 160 -16.51 -3.28 -10.39
N THR A 161 -15.58 -2.63 -11.09
CA THR A 161 -14.15 -2.85 -10.93
C THR A 161 -13.51 -1.63 -10.31
N LEU A 162 -12.42 -1.86 -9.57
CA LEU A 162 -11.59 -0.82 -8.99
C LEU A 162 -10.29 -0.70 -9.80
N PRO A 163 -9.67 0.50 -9.84
CA PRO A 163 -8.35 0.64 -10.44
C PRO A 163 -7.34 -0.18 -9.63
N GLU A 164 -6.46 -0.88 -10.35
CA GLU A 164 -5.32 -1.65 -9.83
C GLU A 164 -4.14 -1.41 -10.78
N ILE A 165 -3.11 -0.71 -10.32
CA ILE A 165 -1.98 -0.27 -11.16
C ILE A 165 -0.66 -0.62 -10.48
N VAL A 166 0.10 -1.48 -11.15
CA VAL A 166 1.48 -1.81 -10.77
C VAL A 166 2.48 -0.96 -11.55
N ILE A 167 3.36 -0.27 -10.82
CA ILE A 167 4.49 0.50 -11.37
C ILE A 167 5.78 -0.06 -10.79
N SER A 168 6.59 -0.70 -11.62
CA SER A 168 7.87 -1.31 -11.20
C SER A 168 8.84 -1.44 -12.37
N PRO A 169 10.18 -1.39 -12.15
CA PRO A 169 11.15 -1.82 -13.16
C PRO A 169 10.99 -3.28 -13.60
N LEU A 170 10.27 -4.10 -12.80
CA LEU A 170 9.98 -5.50 -13.09
C LEU A 170 8.55 -5.73 -13.62
N ALA A 171 7.74 -4.68 -13.78
CA ALA A 171 6.42 -4.81 -14.39
C ALA A 171 6.56 -5.16 -15.89
N LYS A 172 5.55 -5.81 -16.49
CA LYS A 172 5.54 -6.07 -17.95
C LYS A 172 5.61 -4.78 -18.79
N GLY A 173 5.15 -3.66 -18.22
CA GLY A 173 5.21 -2.34 -18.84
C GLY A 173 4.36 -2.25 -20.11
N ASN A 174 4.63 -1.23 -20.94
CA ASN A 174 3.95 -1.01 -22.23
C ASN A 174 2.40 -0.97 -22.14
N ALA A 175 1.87 -0.47 -21.02
CA ALA A 175 0.43 -0.47 -20.72
C ALA A 175 -0.19 -1.88 -20.83
N TYR A 176 0.54 -2.91 -20.39
CA TYR A 176 -0.01 -4.25 -20.24
C TYR A 176 -1.25 -4.21 -19.35
N ASP A 177 -2.31 -4.84 -19.83
CA ASP A 177 -3.61 -4.96 -19.18
C ASP A 177 -3.87 -6.45 -18.95
N SER A 178 -3.92 -6.85 -17.68
CA SER A 178 -4.16 -8.24 -17.32
C SER A 178 -5.64 -8.57 -17.49
N THR A 179 -5.91 -9.77 -18.01
CA THR A 179 -7.28 -10.28 -18.14
C THR A 179 -7.69 -11.19 -16.99
N LEU A 180 -6.86 -11.27 -15.94
CA LEU A 180 -7.17 -12.08 -14.76
C LEU A 180 -8.04 -11.30 -13.78
N ASP A 181 -8.90 -12.03 -13.07
CA ASP A 181 -9.69 -11.45 -11.99
C ASP A 181 -8.81 -11.29 -10.74
N TYR A 182 -8.83 -10.07 -10.18
CA TYR A 182 -8.17 -9.73 -8.93
C TYR A 182 -9.17 -9.26 -7.88
N THR A 183 -8.86 -9.53 -6.63
CA THR A 183 -9.55 -8.98 -5.46
C THR A 183 -8.51 -8.41 -4.51
N HIS A 184 -8.93 -7.74 -3.43
CA HIS A 184 -7.97 -7.29 -2.40
C HIS A 184 -7.17 -8.43 -1.75
N SER A 185 -7.65 -9.68 -1.88
CA SER A 185 -6.91 -10.88 -1.47
C SER A 185 -5.71 -11.18 -2.37
N SER A 186 -5.72 -10.73 -3.63
CA SER A 186 -4.61 -10.88 -4.58
C SER A 186 -3.36 -10.12 -4.13
N ASP A 187 -3.53 -8.91 -3.61
CA ASP A 187 -2.46 -8.14 -2.98
C ASP A 187 -1.90 -8.85 -1.75
N LEU A 188 -2.78 -9.27 -0.84
CA LEU A 188 -2.36 -9.99 0.37
C LEU A 188 -1.55 -11.23 0.02
N LYS A 189 -2.05 -12.05 -0.91
CA LYS A 189 -1.34 -13.23 -1.42
C LYS A 189 0.05 -12.86 -1.95
N THR A 190 0.12 -11.82 -2.79
CA THR A 190 1.37 -11.34 -3.38
C THR A 190 2.39 -10.93 -2.31
N TRP A 191 1.95 -10.25 -1.26
CA TRP A 191 2.84 -9.82 -0.18
C TRP A 191 3.27 -10.98 0.71
N GLU A 192 2.37 -11.92 1.01
CA GLU A 192 2.71 -13.14 1.74
C GLU A 192 3.77 -13.97 0.99
N GLU A 193 3.64 -14.10 -0.33
CA GLU A 193 4.65 -14.73 -1.21
C GLU A 193 5.98 -13.98 -1.20
N LEU A 194 5.95 -12.66 -1.42
CA LEU A 194 7.15 -11.83 -1.52
C LEU A 194 7.94 -11.76 -0.21
N PHE A 195 7.24 -11.69 0.93
CA PHE A 195 7.88 -11.60 2.24
C PHE A 195 8.11 -12.96 2.91
N GLY A 196 7.58 -14.05 2.34
CA GLY A 196 7.64 -15.38 2.94
C GLY A 196 6.93 -15.46 4.29
N VAL A 197 5.80 -14.76 4.41
CA VAL A 197 4.97 -14.73 5.62
C VAL A 197 3.77 -15.64 5.39
N TYR A 198 3.42 -16.41 6.42
CA TYR A 198 2.37 -17.42 6.34
C TYR A 198 1.48 -17.36 7.57
N ALA A 199 0.23 -17.77 7.40
CA ALA A 199 -0.72 -17.91 8.50
C ALA A 199 -0.26 -18.98 9.51
N PRO A 200 -0.68 -18.87 10.80
CA PRO A 200 -0.51 -19.96 11.76
C PRO A 200 -1.15 -21.25 11.26
N GLY A 201 -0.37 -22.33 11.16
CA GLY A 201 -0.81 -23.61 10.58
C GLY A 201 -0.35 -23.84 9.13
N GLY A 202 0.29 -22.85 8.51
CA GLY A 202 0.78 -22.90 7.13
C GLY A 202 -0.24 -22.36 6.12
N GLY A 203 0.25 -21.95 4.95
CA GLY A 203 -0.55 -21.31 3.90
C GLY A 203 -0.73 -19.81 4.11
N PHE A 204 -1.64 -19.23 3.34
CA PHE A 204 -1.94 -17.80 3.31
C PHE A 204 -3.16 -17.43 4.16
N LEU A 205 -3.35 -16.13 4.41
CA LEU A 205 -4.42 -15.63 5.25
C LEU A 205 -5.74 -15.49 4.47
N GLY A 206 -6.81 -16.08 5.01
CA GLY A 206 -8.16 -15.88 4.49
C GLY A 206 -8.28 -16.28 3.02
N ASP A 207 -8.85 -15.38 2.22
CA ASP A 207 -9.16 -15.63 0.81
C ASP A 207 -7.91 -15.59 -0.11
N ALA A 208 -6.77 -15.10 0.39
CA ALA A 208 -5.47 -15.28 -0.27
C ALA A 208 -5.07 -16.76 -0.39
N ASN A 209 -5.63 -17.63 0.45
CA ASN A 209 -5.37 -19.07 0.46
C ASN A 209 -6.42 -19.88 -0.32
N THR A 210 -7.46 -19.23 -0.87
CA THR A 210 -8.50 -19.91 -1.65
C THR A 210 -7.89 -20.46 -2.95
N PRO A 211 -8.11 -21.74 -3.31
CA PRO A 211 -7.67 -22.27 -4.59
C PRO A 211 -8.25 -21.47 -5.76
N GLY A 212 -7.37 -20.93 -6.61
CA GLY A 212 -7.76 -20.10 -7.77
C GLY A 212 -7.63 -18.59 -7.53
N THR A 213 -7.33 -18.13 -6.32
CA THR A 213 -6.98 -16.71 -6.09
C THR A 213 -5.68 -16.38 -6.82
N ASN A 214 -5.74 -15.46 -7.78
CA ASN A 214 -4.56 -14.96 -8.48
C ASN A 214 -3.76 -14.05 -7.55
N ASP A 215 -2.44 -14.20 -7.52
CA ASP A 215 -1.54 -13.12 -7.09
C ASP A 215 -1.30 -12.15 -8.27
N LEU A 216 -0.55 -11.09 -8.05
CA LEU A 216 -0.27 -10.06 -9.07
C LEU A 216 0.82 -10.47 -10.07
N SER A 217 1.33 -11.71 -10.07
CA SER A 217 2.49 -12.12 -10.90
C SER A 217 2.29 -11.89 -12.40
N ASP A 218 1.05 -11.96 -12.90
CA ASP A 218 0.76 -11.67 -14.30
C ASP A 218 1.03 -10.20 -14.68
N LEU A 219 1.13 -9.27 -13.73
CA LEU A 219 1.51 -7.87 -14.01
C LEU A 219 3.04 -7.69 -14.15
N PHE A 220 3.84 -8.72 -13.88
CA PHE A 220 5.29 -8.67 -13.87
C PHE A 220 5.95 -9.57 -14.91
N VAL A 221 7.23 -9.31 -15.19
CA VAL A 221 8.06 -10.23 -15.99
C VAL A 221 8.29 -11.54 -15.22
N PRO A 222 8.47 -12.68 -15.92
CA PRO A 222 8.67 -13.98 -15.26
C PRO A 222 9.78 -13.96 -14.20
N GLY A 223 9.46 -14.48 -13.01
CA GLY A 223 10.39 -14.59 -11.89
C GLY A 223 10.57 -13.33 -11.04
N ALA A 224 9.80 -12.26 -11.30
CA ALA A 224 9.78 -11.06 -10.46
C ALA A 224 9.14 -11.30 -9.09
N ILE A 225 7.99 -11.99 -9.08
CA ILE A 225 7.37 -12.49 -7.85
C ILE A 225 7.88 -13.91 -7.62
N PRO A 226 8.44 -14.23 -6.43
CA PRO A 226 8.86 -15.58 -6.13
C PRO A 226 7.63 -16.50 -6.12
N GLU A 227 7.70 -17.61 -6.84
CA GLU A 227 6.74 -18.69 -6.65
C GLU A 227 6.70 -19.07 -5.16
N PRO A 228 5.51 -19.29 -4.56
CA PRO A 228 5.41 -19.70 -3.17
C PRO A 228 6.35 -20.88 -2.98
N SER A 229 7.32 -20.72 -2.06
CA SER A 229 8.24 -21.80 -1.77
C SER A 229 7.36 -22.98 -1.41
N SER A 230 7.44 -24.05 -2.20
CA SER A 230 6.85 -25.31 -1.81
C SER A 230 7.58 -25.68 -0.54
N ILE A 231 7.00 -25.29 0.60
CA ILE A 231 7.19 -26.01 1.85
C ILE A 231 6.66 -27.38 1.46
N ILE A 232 7.57 -28.21 0.96
CA ILE A 232 7.38 -29.65 0.95
C ILE A 232 6.98 -29.90 2.39
N MET A 233 5.69 -30.16 2.62
CA MET A 233 5.25 -30.97 3.74
C MET A 233 6.01 -32.27 3.59
N MET A 234 7.26 -32.29 4.06
CA MET A 234 7.92 -33.49 4.50
C MET A 234 7.23 -33.79 5.82
N SER A 235 5.94 -34.14 5.73
CA SER A 235 5.33 -35.02 6.67
C SER A 235 6.31 -36.18 6.77
N MET A 236 6.84 -36.35 7.97
CA MET A 236 7.71 -37.46 8.31
C MET A 236 6.90 -38.75 8.17
N GLY A 237 6.70 -39.21 6.94
CA GLY A 237 6.43 -40.60 6.65
C GLY A 237 7.72 -41.33 6.97
N LEU A 238 7.73 -42.06 8.09
CA LEU A 238 8.71 -43.11 8.31
C LEU A 238 8.72 -44.04 7.09
N ALA A 239 9.70 -43.87 6.22
CA ALA A 239 10.15 -44.90 5.30
C ALA A 239 11.67 -44.95 5.40
N ILE A 240 12.11 -45.95 6.16
CA ILE A 240 13.50 -46.39 6.29
C ILE A 240 13.99 -46.76 4.87
N GLY A 241 15.03 -46.09 4.38
CA GLY A 241 15.67 -46.46 3.12
C GLY A 241 16.51 -45.34 2.54
N GLY A 242 17.80 -45.31 2.87
CA GLY A 242 18.68 -44.19 2.59
C GLY A 242 18.98 -43.93 1.12
N LEU A 243 19.22 -42.66 0.80
CA LEU A 243 20.32 -42.25 -0.07
C LEU A 243 20.68 -40.80 0.23
N TYR A 244 21.94 -40.57 0.57
CA TYR A 244 22.52 -39.25 0.80
C TYR A 244 22.47 -38.42 -0.48
N GLY A 245 21.63 -37.39 -0.52
CA GLY A 245 21.63 -36.34 -1.52
C GLY A 245 21.78 -34.98 -0.83
N LEU A 246 23.01 -34.50 -0.72
CA LEU A 246 23.35 -33.22 -0.10
C LEU A 246 22.88 -32.06 -1.01
N MET A 247 21.68 -31.51 -0.80
CA MET A 247 21.28 -30.26 -1.44
C MET A 247 21.84 -29.07 -0.65
N ARG A 248 22.79 -28.39 -1.29
CA ARG A 248 23.45 -27.18 -0.81
C ARG A 248 22.45 -26.03 -0.82
N LEU A 249 22.04 -25.57 0.36
CA LEU A 249 21.34 -24.30 0.54
C LEU A 249 22.29 -23.16 0.15
N VAL A 250 22.18 -22.65 -1.08
CA VAL A 250 22.89 -21.44 -1.49
C VAL A 250 22.15 -20.25 -0.92
N ARG A 251 22.53 -19.83 0.30
CA ARG A 251 22.27 -18.47 0.77
C ARG A 251 23.03 -17.51 -0.14
N ARG A 252 22.34 -16.88 -1.11
CA ARG A 252 22.89 -15.67 -1.73
C ARG A 252 22.76 -14.53 -0.73
N LYS A 253 23.92 -14.04 -0.26
CA LYS A 253 24.01 -12.75 0.41
C LYS A 253 23.53 -11.69 -0.57
N ALA A 254 22.57 -10.88 -0.14
CA ALA A 254 22.32 -9.58 -0.76
C ALA A 254 23.57 -8.70 -0.54
N ALA A 255 24.09 -8.16 -1.63
CA ALA A 255 25.00 -7.01 -1.64
C ALA A 255 24.21 -5.81 -2.15
#